data_AF-A0A7G8WBM6-F1
#
_entry.id   AF-A0A7G8WBM6-F1
#
_cell.length_a   1.000
_cell.length_b   1.000
_cell.length_c   1.000
_cell.angle_alpha   90.00
_cell.angle_beta   90.00
_cell.angle_gamma   90.00
#
_symmetry.space_group_name_H-M   'P 1'
#
loop_
_entity.id
_entity.type
_entity.pdbx_description
1 polymer ?
#
loop_
_entity_poly.entity_id
_entity_poly.type
_entity_poly.pdbx_seq_one_letter_code
_entity_poly.pdbx_strand_id
1 'polypeptide(L)'
;MKNWNKIGKIKSLVIFILCVLSLSLLNFNGETESKNDFHIVTIILTFLFFALFLPLISKFWSLFGFKFEKPNWNENPITFKFSKSLNFFQFIAFWWISSGLVNVLVVGVFNQTFDGESANLFVGGISLLIGIKLNLKWLNKSKTEKEKTVANTV
;
A
#
# COMPACT_ATOMS: atom_id res chain seq x y z
N MET A 1 6.85 21.11 -7.53
CA MET A 1 5.82 20.09 -7.18
C MET A 1 5.14 19.62 -8.47
N LYS A 2 4.91 18.32 -8.67
CA LYS A 2 4.12 17.85 -9.83
C LYS A 2 2.69 18.36 -9.69
N ASN A 3 2.18 19.07 -10.68
CA ASN A 3 0.78 19.50 -10.68
C ASN A 3 -0.16 18.29 -10.63
N TRP A 4 -1.03 18.25 -9.62
CA TRP A 4 -2.09 17.26 -9.53
C TRP A 4 -3.18 17.59 -10.53
N ASN A 5 -3.53 16.62 -11.37
CA ASN A 5 -4.66 16.75 -12.27
C ASN A 5 -5.99 16.53 -11.52
N LYS A 6 -7.12 16.63 -12.25
CA LYS A 6 -8.45 16.39 -11.69
C LYS A 6 -8.55 15.03 -10.97
N ILE A 7 -7.94 13.97 -11.52
CA ILE A 7 -7.97 12.62 -10.95
C ILE A 7 -7.20 12.57 -9.62
N GLY A 8 -5.99 13.13 -9.56
CA GLY A 8 -5.19 13.17 -8.33
C GLY A 8 -5.90 13.92 -7.20
N LYS A 9 -6.59 15.03 -7.52
CA LYS A 9 -7.43 15.77 -6.57
C LYS A 9 -8.61 14.94 -6.08
N ILE A 10 -9.33 14.27 -6.98
CA ILE A 10 -10.46 13.39 -6.63
C ILE A 10 -10.01 12.25 -5.72
N LYS A 11 -8.90 11.58 -6.02
CA LYS A 11 -8.36 10.52 -5.15
C LYS A 11 -8.11 11.01 -3.73
N SER A 12 -7.48 12.18 -3.61
CA SER A 12 -7.21 12.79 -2.30
C SER A 12 -8.50 13.08 -1.54
N LEU A 13 -9.54 13.58 -2.23
CA LEU A 13 -10.84 13.83 -1.64
C LEU A 13 -11.52 12.51 -1.20
N VAL A 14 -11.45 11.46 -2.01
CA VAL A 14 -11.99 10.14 -1.66
C VAL A 14 -11.28 9.58 -0.43
N ILE A 15 -9.94 9.65 -0.37
CA ILE A 15 -9.19 9.22 0.82
C ILE A 15 -9.64 10.00 2.06
N PHE A 16 -9.81 11.32 1.92
CA PHE A 16 -10.29 12.14 3.03
C PHE A 16 -11.68 11.68 3.52
N ILE A 17 -12.63 11.49 2.62
CA ILE A 17 -13.98 10.99 2.96
C ILE A 17 -13.91 9.63 3.65
N LEU A 18 -13.08 8.70 3.14
CA LEU A 18 -12.90 7.39 3.74
C LEU A 18 -12.24 7.46 5.13
N CYS A 19 -11.33 8.41 5.36
CA CYS A 19 -10.75 8.63 6.69
C CYS A 19 -11.79 9.19 7.68
N VAL A 20 -12.66 10.11 7.24
CA VAL A 20 -13.75 10.60 8.08
C VAL A 20 -14.73 9.46 8.41
N LEU A 21 -15.08 8.64 7.43
CA LEU A 21 -15.93 7.47 7.64
C LEU A 21 -15.28 6.44 8.58
N SER A 22 -13.96 6.21 8.48
CA SER A 22 -13.27 5.28 9.38
C SER A 22 -13.33 5.73 10.84
N LEU A 23 -13.32 7.04 11.09
CA LEU A 23 -13.50 7.58 12.44
C LEU A 23 -14.90 7.31 13.01
N SER A 24 -15.94 7.41 12.18
CA SER A 24 -17.33 7.12 12.62
C SER A 24 -17.56 5.65 12.98
N LEU A 25 -16.69 4.74 12.50
CA LEU A 25 -16.76 3.31 12.75
C LEU A 25 -15.84 2.87 13.91
N LEU A 26 -15.06 3.77 14.51
CA LEU A 26 -14.22 3.44 15.67
C LEU A 26 -15.09 3.08 16.87
N ASN A 27 -14.90 1.88 17.39
CA ASN A 27 -15.54 1.44 18.62
C ASN A 27 -14.66 1.79 19.83
N PHE A 28 -15.03 2.86 20.54
CA PHE A 28 -14.28 3.35 21.69
C PHE A 28 -14.48 2.53 22.98
N ASN A 29 -15.42 1.55 22.99
CA ASN A 29 -15.78 0.78 24.18
C ASN A 29 -15.04 -0.58 24.30
N GLY A 30 -14.05 -0.86 23.46
CA GLY A 30 -13.34 -2.14 23.47
C GLY A 30 -12.27 -2.25 24.56
N GLU A 31 -12.28 -3.35 25.33
CA GLU A 31 -11.17 -3.78 26.19
C GLU A 31 -9.92 -4.03 25.33
N THR A 32 -9.01 -3.08 25.29
CA THR A 32 -7.89 -3.03 24.32
C THR A 32 -6.53 -3.43 24.92
N GLU A 33 -6.40 -3.47 26.24
CA GLU A 33 -5.08 -3.63 26.90
C GLU A 33 -4.52 -5.07 26.83
N SER A 34 -5.35 -6.11 26.81
CA SER A 34 -4.88 -7.52 26.86
C SER A 34 -4.44 -8.12 25.52
N LYS A 35 -4.49 -7.36 24.41
CA LYS A 35 -4.22 -7.85 23.05
C LYS A 35 -2.96 -7.28 22.39
N ASN A 36 -2.23 -6.39 23.07
CA ASN A 36 -1.20 -5.58 22.42
C ASN A 36 -0.01 -6.38 21.87
N ASP A 37 0.44 -7.43 22.56
CA ASP A 37 1.52 -8.31 22.09
C ASP A 37 1.13 -9.07 20.82
N PHE A 38 -0.13 -9.50 20.71
CA PHE A 38 -0.67 -10.13 19.51
C PHE A 38 -0.68 -9.14 18.33
N HIS A 39 -0.94 -7.87 18.58
CA HIS A 39 -0.90 -6.82 17.56
C HIS A 39 0.53 -6.59 17.04
N ILE A 40 1.56 -6.62 17.89
CA ILE A 40 2.96 -6.48 17.44
C ILE A 40 3.32 -7.61 16.45
N VAL A 41 3.01 -8.87 16.80
CA VAL A 41 3.27 -10.01 15.91
C VAL A 41 2.49 -9.87 14.61
N THR A 42 1.22 -9.46 14.69
CA THR A 42 0.36 -9.24 13.53
C THR A 42 0.89 -8.14 12.62
N ILE A 43 1.43 -7.06 13.18
CA ILE A 43 2.06 -5.95 12.46
C ILE A 43 3.29 -6.43 11.68
N ILE A 44 4.16 -7.22 12.32
CA ILE A 44 5.35 -7.77 11.67
C ILE A 44 4.95 -8.70 10.51
N LEU A 45 3.99 -9.60 10.74
CA LEU A 45 3.48 -10.51 9.72
C LEU A 45 2.85 -9.75 8.55
N THR A 46 2.03 -8.73 8.84
CA THR A 46 1.40 -7.86 7.84
C THR A 46 2.45 -7.14 7.00
N PHE A 47 3.49 -6.60 7.65
CA PHE A 47 4.58 -5.94 6.96
C PHE A 47 5.31 -6.90 6.00
N LEU A 48 5.72 -8.06 6.49
CA LEU A 48 6.41 -9.07 5.68
C LEU A 48 5.54 -9.55 4.53
N PHE A 49 4.26 -9.79 4.79
CA PHE A 49 3.31 -10.22 3.77
C PHE A 49 3.23 -9.21 2.64
N PHE A 50 2.86 -7.95 2.90
CA PHE A 50 2.69 -6.98 1.81
C PHE A 50 4.01 -6.59 1.14
N ALA A 51 5.11 -6.51 1.89
CA ALA A 51 6.41 -6.16 1.33
C ALA A 51 6.95 -7.25 0.38
N LEU A 52 6.68 -8.53 0.65
CA LEU A 52 7.20 -9.66 -0.14
C LEU A 52 6.20 -10.21 -1.16
N PHE A 53 4.93 -10.32 -0.78
CA PHE A 53 3.90 -10.94 -1.61
C PHE A 53 3.65 -10.18 -2.90
N LEU A 54 3.60 -8.84 -2.84
CA LEU A 54 3.36 -8.02 -4.03
C LEU A 54 4.50 -8.17 -5.08
N PRO A 55 5.80 -8.10 -4.72
CA PRO A 55 6.88 -8.47 -5.64
C PRO A 55 6.83 -9.92 -6.16
N LEU A 56 6.50 -10.89 -5.31
CA LEU A 56 6.44 -12.30 -5.70
C LEU A 56 5.33 -12.55 -6.73
N ILE A 57 4.12 -12.05 -6.46
CA ILE A 57 2.97 -12.29 -7.35
C ILE A 57 3.16 -11.56 -8.68
N SER A 58 3.63 -10.32 -8.65
CA SER A 58 3.94 -9.57 -9.88
C SER A 58 5.05 -10.24 -10.69
N LYS A 59 6.07 -10.81 -10.03
CA LYS A 59 7.09 -11.61 -10.71
C LYS A 59 6.48 -12.85 -11.37
N PHE A 60 5.63 -13.58 -10.67
CA PHE A 60 4.91 -14.73 -11.22
C PHE A 60 4.10 -14.34 -12.46
N TRP A 61 3.28 -13.29 -12.37
CA TRP A 61 2.50 -12.78 -13.51
C TRP A 61 3.39 -12.27 -14.66
N SER A 62 4.57 -11.74 -14.38
CA SER A 62 5.51 -11.32 -15.43
C SER A 62 6.01 -12.49 -16.29
N LEU A 63 5.99 -13.72 -15.77
CA LEU A 63 6.30 -14.93 -16.54
C LEU A 63 5.26 -15.20 -17.64
N PHE A 64 4.01 -14.77 -17.42
CA PHE A 64 2.92 -14.85 -18.41
C PHE A 64 2.90 -13.66 -19.38
N GLY A 65 3.95 -12.81 -19.38
CA GLY A 65 4.09 -11.69 -20.31
C GLY A 65 3.45 -10.37 -19.83
N PHE A 66 2.89 -10.33 -18.63
CA PHE A 66 2.36 -9.08 -18.08
C PHE A 66 3.48 -8.12 -17.71
N LYS A 67 3.37 -6.87 -18.17
CA LYS A 67 4.30 -5.78 -17.84
C LYS A 67 3.63 -4.83 -16.86
N PHE A 68 4.18 -4.69 -15.66
CA PHE A 68 3.68 -3.73 -14.67
C PHE A 68 4.31 -2.37 -14.88
N GLU A 69 3.46 -1.35 -14.96
CA GLU A 69 3.86 0.04 -15.09
C GLU A 69 4.09 0.68 -13.72
N LYS A 70 5.04 1.61 -13.64
CA LYS A 70 5.25 2.40 -12.43
C LYS A 70 3.97 3.20 -12.14
N PRO A 71 3.42 3.14 -10.91
CA PRO A 71 2.20 3.84 -10.59
C PRO A 71 2.40 5.35 -10.61
N ASN A 72 1.35 6.06 -11.01
CA ASN A 72 1.30 7.50 -11.10
C ASN A 72 0.04 8.00 -10.39
N TRP A 73 0.23 8.91 -9.44
CA TRP A 73 -0.86 9.49 -8.65
C TRP A 73 -1.97 10.10 -9.52
N ASN A 74 -1.61 10.68 -10.66
CA ASN A 74 -2.53 11.35 -11.58
C ASN A 74 -3.34 10.40 -12.49
N GLU A 75 -3.15 9.09 -12.40
CA GLU A 75 -3.90 8.09 -13.18
C GLU A 75 -5.08 7.49 -12.40
N ASN A 76 -6.14 7.05 -13.07
CA ASN A 76 -7.27 6.40 -12.40
C ASN A 76 -6.80 5.11 -11.67
N PRO A 77 -7.08 4.91 -10.36
CA PRO A 77 -6.61 3.74 -9.65
C PRO A 77 -7.41 2.48 -10.00
N ILE A 78 -8.66 2.62 -10.43
CA ILE A 78 -9.53 1.51 -10.83
C ILE A 78 -9.49 1.44 -12.35
N THR A 79 -8.58 0.64 -12.87
CA THR A 79 -8.45 0.36 -14.28
C THR A 79 -8.46 -1.14 -14.52
N PHE A 80 -9.21 -1.58 -15.53
CA PHE A 80 -9.25 -2.98 -15.95
C PHE A 80 -7.94 -3.46 -16.60
N LYS A 81 -6.97 -2.56 -16.81
CA LYS A 81 -5.66 -2.92 -17.34
C LYS A 81 -4.77 -3.48 -16.23
N PHE A 82 -4.48 -4.77 -16.31
CA PHE A 82 -3.62 -5.45 -15.35
C PHE A 82 -2.21 -4.84 -15.23
N SER A 83 -1.68 -4.27 -16.32
CA SER A 83 -0.39 -3.54 -16.34
C SER A 83 -0.36 -2.35 -15.38
N LYS A 84 -1.53 -1.74 -15.13
CA LYS A 84 -1.69 -0.54 -14.30
C LYS A 84 -2.23 -0.84 -12.90
N SER A 85 -2.32 -2.12 -12.52
CA SER A 85 -2.79 -2.56 -11.20
C SER A 85 -2.03 -1.93 -10.03
N LEU A 86 -0.75 -1.56 -10.20
CA LEU A 86 0.02 -0.86 -9.17
C LEU A 86 -0.56 0.52 -8.79
N ASN A 87 -1.35 1.17 -9.67
CA ASN A 87 -2.06 2.41 -9.32
C ASN A 87 -3.12 2.17 -8.24
N PHE A 88 -3.79 1.02 -8.27
CA PHE A 88 -4.75 0.61 -7.26
C PHE A 88 -4.05 0.38 -5.92
N PHE A 89 -2.97 -0.42 -5.91
CA PHE A 89 -2.20 -0.68 -4.69
C PHE A 89 -1.60 0.59 -4.09
N GLN A 90 -1.14 1.53 -4.92
CA GLN A 90 -0.68 2.85 -4.44
C GLN A 90 -1.82 3.64 -3.79
N PHE A 91 -3.03 3.62 -4.37
CA PHE A 91 -4.19 4.29 -3.81
C PHE A 91 -4.60 3.68 -2.46
N ILE A 92 -4.71 2.35 -2.38
CA ILE A 92 -5.00 1.63 -1.14
C ILE A 92 -3.95 1.93 -0.07
N ALA A 93 -2.67 1.93 -0.44
CA ALA A 93 -1.59 2.25 0.48
C ALA A 93 -1.74 3.65 1.10
N PHE A 94 -2.04 4.67 0.30
CA PHE A 94 -2.27 6.03 0.82
C PHE A 94 -3.54 6.14 1.66
N TRP A 95 -4.59 5.39 1.32
CA TRP A 95 -5.79 5.33 2.14
C TRP A 95 -5.48 4.72 3.51
N TRP A 96 -4.83 3.56 3.54
CA TRP A 96 -4.47 2.86 4.77
C TRP A 96 -3.51 3.66 5.65
N ILE A 97 -2.50 4.33 5.05
CA ILE A 97 -1.61 5.24 5.79
C ILE A 97 -2.43 6.37 6.44
N SER A 98 -3.28 7.04 5.65
CA SER A 98 -4.03 8.20 6.14
C SER A 98 -5.01 7.81 7.24
N SER A 99 -5.79 6.74 7.02
CA SER A 99 -6.81 6.28 7.96
C SER A 99 -6.16 5.71 9.24
N GLY A 100 -5.12 4.90 9.09
CA GLY A 100 -4.42 4.31 10.23
C GLY A 100 -3.74 5.36 11.10
N LEU A 101 -3.08 6.35 10.48
CA LEU A 101 -2.47 7.46 11.21
C LEU A 101 -3.52 8.30 11.95
N VAL A 102 -4.59 8.71 11.26
CA VAL A 102 -5.65 9.54 11.84
C VAL A 102 -6.32 8.82 13.02
N ASN A 103 -6.65 7.54 12.87
CA ASN A 103 -7.28 6.76 13.93
C ASN A 103 -6.33 6.55 15.13
N VAL A 104 -5.05 6.20 14.90
CA VAL A 104 -4.06 6.08 16.00
C VAL A 104 -3.93 7.39 16.77
N LEU A 105 -3.91 8.53 16.07
CA LEU A 105 -3.84 9.84 16.72
C LEU A 105 -5.12 10.15 17.51
N VAL A 106 -6.29 9.88 16.95
CA VAL A 106 -7.58 10.13 17.63
C VAL A 106 -7.70 9.26 18.88
N VAL A 107 -7.47 7.95 18.77
CA VAL A 107 -7.54 7.06 19.93
C VAL A 107 -6.47 7.41 20.96
N GLY A 108 -5.25 7.69 20.53
CA GLY A 108 -4.15 8.08 21.43
C GLY A 108 -4.42 9.39 22.19
N VAL A 109 -5.06 10.37 21.55
CA VAL A 109 -5.38 11.66 22.19
C VAL A 109 -6.62 11.57 23.09
N PHE A 110 -7.71 10.96 22.61
CA PHE A 110 -8.99 10.98 23.32
C PHE A 110 -9.14 9.83 24.32
N ASN A 111 -8.58 8.65 24.05
CA ASN A 111 -8.71 7.47 24.90
C ASN A 111 -7.42 7.18 25.69
N GLN A 112 -6.30 7.85 25.36
CA GLN A 112 -4.99 7.60 25.96
C GLN A 112 -4.52 6.13 25.83
N THR A 113 -5.05 5.40 24.85
CA THR A 113 -4.70 4.01 24.54
C THR A 113 -4.07 3.89 23.17
N PHE A 114 -3.34 2.79 22.96
CA PHE A 114 -2.78 2.46 21.64
C PHE A 114 -3.74 1.55 20.89
N ASP A 115 -4.18 1.98 19.70
CA ASP A 115 -4.99 1.15 18.82
C ASP A 115 -4.13 0.32 17.86
N GLY A 116 -3.89 -0.94 18.24
CA GLY A 116 -3.08 -1.88 17.46
C GLY A 116 -3.66 -2.18 16.07
N GLU A 117 -4.98 -2.10 15.88
CA GLU A 117 -5.61 -2.32 14.58
C GLU A 117 -5.30 -1.18 13.60
N SER A 118 -5.49 0.07 14.01
CA SER A 118 -5.14 1.23 13.19
C SER A 118 -3.63 1.35 12.95
N ALA A 119 -2.81 0.95 13.93
CA ALA A 119 -1.36 0.85 13.74
C ALA A 119 -1.01 -0.20 12.68
N ASN A 120 -1.67 -1.36 12.71
CA ASN A 120 -1.51 -2.39 11.67
C ASN A 120 -1.94 -1.90 10.30
N LEU A 121 -3.05 -1.16 10.20
CA LEU A 121 -3.50 -0.54 8.95
C LEU A 121 -2.43 0.42 8.39
N PHE A 122 -1.88 1.29 9.26
CA PHE A 122 -0.81 2.21 8.89
C PHE A 122 0.43 1.47 8.37
N VAL A 123 0.90 0.45 9.09
CA VAL A 123 2.05 -0.37 8.68
C VAL A 123 1.77 -1.15 7.41
N GLY A 124 0.55 -1.66 7.23
CA GLY A 124 0.07 -2.28 5.99
C GLY A 124 0.20 -1.34 4.79
N GLY A 125 -0.18 -0.07 4.95
CA GLY A 125 -0.03 0.92 3.89
C GLY A 125 1.43 1.23 3.56
N ILE A 126 2.30 1.37 4.56
CA ILE A 126 3.75 1.57 4.35
C ILE A 126 4.38 0.35 3.66
N SER A 127 4.06 -0.86 4.11
CA SER A 127 4.58 -2.10 3.53
C SER A 127 4.13 -2.29 2.08
N LEU A 128 2.91 -1.89 1.71
CA LEU A 128 2.48 -1.85 0.32
C LEU A 128 3.34 -0.91 -0.53
N LEU A 129 3.66 0.31 -0.06
CA LEU A 129 4.54 1.23 -0.79
C LEU A 129 5.95 0.65 -0.97
N ILE A 130 6.47 -0.02 0.06
CA ILE A 130 7.75 -0.73 -0.01
C ILE A 130 7.67 -1.87 -1.02
N GLY A 131 6.62 -2.68 -0.97
CA GLY A 131 6.37 -3.77 -1.91
C GLY A 131 6.30 -3.30 -3.35
N ILE A 132 5.64 -2.16 -3.62
CA ILE A 132 5.61 -1.53 -4.95
C ILE A 132 7.04 -1.16 -5.39
N LYS A 133 7.83 -0.53 -4.51
CA LYS A 133 9.20 -0.13 -4.82
C LYS A 133 10.10 -1.33 -5.10
N LEU A 134 9.99 -2.39 -4.29
CA LEU A 134 10.73 -3.64 -4.47
C LEU A 134 10.35 -4.33 -5.77
N ASN A 135 9.05 -4.40 -6.07
CA ASN A 135 8.53 -4.96 -7.31
C ASN A 135 9.14 -4.26 -8.53
N LEU A 136 9.08 -2.92 -8.60
CA LEU A 136 9.66 -2.16 -9.71
C LEU A 136 11.17 -2.38 -9.85
N LYS A 137 11.91 -2.46 -8.73
CA LYS A 137 13.34 -2.77 -8.74
C LYS A 137 13.61 -4.16 -9.32
N TRP A 138 12.82 -5.16 -8.94
CA TRP A 138 13.00 -6.54 -9.39
C TRP A 138 12.64 -6.72 -10.87
N LEU A 139 11.56 -6.09 -11.33
CA LEU A 139 11.17 -6.10 -12.74
C LEU A 139 12.23 -5.42 -13.61
N ASN A 140 12.74 -4.25 -13.20
CA ASN A 140 13.79 -3.54 -13.94
C ASN A 140 15.09 -4.35 -14.03
N LYS A 141 15.51 -5.01 -12.94
CA LYS A 141 16.70 -5.88 -12.95
C LYS A 141 16.56 -7.01 -13.99
N SER A 142 15.39 -7.64 -14.06
CA SER A 142 15.15 -8.72 -15.03
C SER A 142 15.15 -8.26 -16.49
N LYS A 143 14.83 -6.98 -16.74
CA LYS A 143 14.90 -6.40 -18.09
C LYS A 143 16.35 -6.18 -18.52
N THR A 144 17.17 -5.62 -17.64
CA THR A 144 18.61 -5.40 -17.90
C THR A 144 19.37 -6.70 -18.10
N GLU A 145 19.02 -7.78 -17.38
CA GLU A 145 19.63 -9.11 -17.59
C GLU A 145 19.25 -9.69 -18.96
N LYS A 146 17.99 -9.57 -19.40
CA LYS A 146 17.55 -10.01 -20.72
C LYS A 146 18.22 -9.24 -21.87
N GLU A 147 18.35 -7.92 -21.75
CA GLU A 147 19.03 -7.09 -22.76
C GLU A 147 20.51 -7.46 -22.90
N LYS A 148 21.21 -7.77 -21.80
CA LYS A 148 22.61 -8.23 -21.82
C LYS A 148 22.79 -9.60 -22.48
N THR A 149 21.88 -10.55 -22.24
CA THR A 149 21.95 -11.86 -22.89
C THR A 149 21.73 -11.81 -24.39
N VAL A 150 20.86 -10.92 -24.89
CA VAL A 150 20.60 -10.77 -26.34
C VAL A 150 21.76 -10.09 -27.04
N ALA A 151 22.39 -9.09 -26.39
CA ALA A 151 23.56 -8.40 -26.94
C ALA A 151 24.81 -9.29 -27.04
N ASN A 152 24.92 -10.34 -26.21
CA ASN A 152 26.04 -11.28 -26.23
C ASN A 152 25.83 -12.48 -27.18
N THR A 153 24.70 -12.53 -27.90
CA THR A 153 24.36 -13.60 -28.86
C THR A 153 24.40 -13.15 -30.33
N VAL A 154 25.01 -11.99 -30.62
CA VAL A 154 25.25 -11.48 -31.98
C VAL A 154 26.74 -11.49 -32.28
#